data_AF-A0A1B6GJ90-F1
#
_entry.id   AF-A0A1B6GJ90-F1
#
_cell.length_a   1.000
_cell.length_b   1.000
_cell.length_c   1.000
_cell.angle_alpha   90.00
_cell.angle_beta   90.00
_cell.angle_gamma   90.00
#
_symmetry.space_group_name_H-M   'P 1'
#
loop_
_entity.id
_entity.type
_entity.pdbx_description
1 polymer ?
#
loop_
_entity_poly.entity_id
_entity_poly.type
_entity_poly.pdbx_seq_one_letter_code
_entity_poly.pdbx_strand_id
1 'polypeptide(L)'
;HWERCQSFIDRFVTEASRLFGRSRIDPAYLQFFGDDFLRLLLLRYVFCDVVLHLHRSFKGRQLRPRCQPPLPDADLLEHPSLQHLVLDLAAHLEVRSHFIDGNEMD
;
A
#
# COMPACT_ATOMS: atom_id res chain seq x y z
N HIS A 1 -6.40 -0.92 -21.38
CA HIS A 1 -6.28 -1.53 -20.03
C HIS A 1 -4.97 -1.14 -19.35
N TRP A 2 -3.79 -1.47 -19.91
CA TRP A 2 -2.49 -1.18 -19.30
C TRP A 2 -2.30 0.27 -18.81
N GLU A 3 -2.51 1.27 -19.69
CA GLU A 3 -2.33 2.70 -19.33
C GLU A 3 -3.21 3.13 -18.16
N ARG A 4 -4.42 2.57 -18.06
CA ARG A 4 -5.33 2.89 -16.98
C ARG A 4 -4.87 2.27 -15.66
N CYS A 5 -4.40 1.02 -15.68
CA CYS A 5 -3.75 0.40 -14.52
C CYS A 5 -2.53 1.20 -14.08
N GLN A 6 -1.69 1.64 -15.03
CA GLN A 6 -0.53 2.47 -14.73
C GLN A 6 -0.95 3.76 -14.01
N SER A 7 -2.02 4.42 -14.46
CA SER A 7 -2.55 5.60 -13.77
C SER A 7 -2.99 5.33 -12.32
N PHE A 8 -3.54 4.15 -12.01
CA PHE A 8 -3.87 3.79 -10.63
C PHE A 8 -2.59 3.58 -9.79
N ILE A 9 -1.59 2.91 -10.34
CA ILE A 9 -0.29 2.72 -9.68
C ILE A 9 0.40 4.05 -9.43
N ASP A 10 0.41 4.97 -10.39
CA ASP A 10 1.04 6.29 -10.25
C ASP A 10 0.35 7.11 -9.15
N ARG A 11 -0.99 7.05 -9.07
CA ARG A 11 -1.77 7.68 -7.99
C ARG A 11 -1.45 7.06 -6.63
N PHE A 12 -1.37 5.73 -6.56
CA PHE A 12 -0.98 5.03 -5.33
C PHE A 12 0.42 5.45 -4.88
N VAL A 13 1.40 5.42 -5.78
CA VAL A 13 2.78 5.80 -5.50
C VAL A 13 2.87 7.25 -5.01
N THR A 14 2.14 8.16 -5.65
CA THR A 14 2.10 9.57 -5.27
C THR A 14 1.51 9.75 -3.87
N GLU A 15 0.38 9.11 -3.59
CA GLU A 15 -0.30 9.20 -2.30
C GLU A 15 0.51 8.53 -1.18
N ALA A 16 1.06 7.35 -1.43
CA ALA A 16 1.94 6.65 -0.49
C ALA A 16 3.19 7.48 -0.17
N SER A 17 3.79 8.14 -1.17
CA SER A 17 4.93 9.05 -0.94
C SER A 17 4.54 10.25 -0.05
N ARG A 18 3.34 10.82 -0.27
CA ARG A 18 2.81 11.93 0.54
C ARG A 18 2.57 11.49 1.99
N LEU A 19 2.01 10.31 2.20
CA LEU A 19 1.78 9.74 3.53
C LEU A 19 3.09 9.41 4.23
N PHE A 20 4.06 8.85 3.50
CA PHE A 20 5.38 8.51 4.02
C PHE A 20 6.07 9.73 4.64
N GLY A 21 6.06 10.87 3.94
CA GLY A 21 6.64 12.11 4.43
C GLY A 21 5.90 12.78 5.60
N ARG A 22 4.66 12.36 5.92
CA ARG A 22 3.85 12.90 7.03
C ARG A 22 3.77 11.98 8.23
N SER A 23 4.01 10.69 8.02
CA SER A 23 3.92 9.66 9.05
C SER A 23 5.11 9.73 10.01
N ARG A 24 4.91 9.30 11.26
CA ARG A 24 5.99 9.16 12.24
C ARG A 24 6.79 7.88 11.94
N ILE A 25 7.71 7.97 11.00
CA ILE A 25 8.53 6.86 10.53
C ILE A 25 9.95 6.97 11.13
N ASP A 26 10.59 5.82 11.36
CA ASP A 26 11.99 5.76 11.77
C ASP A 26 12.91 6.56 10.81
N PRO A 27 13.88 7.33 11.33
CA PRO A 27 14.78 8.13 10.49
C PRO A 27 15.57 7.34 9.43
N ALA A 28 15.85 6.05 9.66
CA ALA A 28 16.54 5.22 8.67
C ALA A 28 15.74 5.11 7.37
N TYR A 29 14.42 4.99 7.48
CA TYR A 29 13.53 4.97 6.32
C TYR A 29 13.47 6.31 5.59
N LEU A 30 13.58 7.43 6.29
CA LEU A 30 13.65 8.75 5.64
C LEU A 30 14.92 8.89 4.79
N GLN A 31 16.04 8.34 5.27
CA GLN A 31 17.29 8.31 4.50
C GLN A 31 17.16 7.41 3.27
N PHE A 32 16.59 6.22 3.42
CA PHE A 32 16.32 5.31 2.30
C PHE A 32 15.35 5.92 1.29
N PHE A 33 14.38 6.71 1.74
CA PHE A 33 13.44 7.39 0.86
C PHE A 33 14.10 8.49 0.01
N GLY A 34 15.28 8.98 0.41
CA GLY A 34 16.07 9.91 -0.38
C GLY A 34 16.80 9.27 -1.57
N ASP A 35 16.98 7.95 -1.58
CA ASP A 35 17.57 7.20 -2.69
C ASP A 35 16.48 6.67 -3.64
N ASP A 36 16.67 6.81 -4.96
CA ASP A 36 15.64 6.47 -5.94
C ASP A 36 15.27 4.98 -5.96
N PHE A 37 16.26 4.10 -5.83
CA PHE A 37 16.04 2.66 -5.87
C PHE A 37 15.36 2.20 -4.56
N LEU A 38 15.85 2.65 -3.42
CA LEU A 38 15.29 2.30 -2.12
C LEU A 38 13.90 2.91 -1.92
N ARG A 39 13.65 4.14 -2.35
CA ARG A 39 12.33 4.76 -2.37
C ARG A 39 11.34 3.92 -3.17
N LEU A 40 11.72 3.47 -4.37
CA LEU A 40 10.88 2.59 -5.18
C LEU A 40 10.59 1.26 -4.48
N LEU A 41 11.60 0.67 -3.82
CA LEU A 41 11.44 -0.56 -3.05
C LEU A 41 10.47 -0.37 -1.87
N LEU A 42 10.56 0.73 -1.14
CA LEU A 42 9.67 1.07 -0.02
C LEU A 42 8.22 1.27 -0.48
N LEU A 43 8.01 1.99 -1.58
CA LEU A 43 6.68 2.22 -2.13
C LEU A 43 6.03 0.92 -2.64
N ARG A 44 6.83 0.03 -3.22
CA ARG A 44 6.38 -1.33 -3.59
C ARG A 44 6.06 -2.18 -2.36
N TYR A 45 6.85 -2.09 -1.29
CA TYR A 45 6.54 -2.74 -0.03
C TYR A 45 5.17 -2.29 0.49
N VAL A 46 4.92 -0.97 0.54
CA VAL A 46 3.64 -0.41 0.99
C VAL A 46 2.50 -0.90 0.11
N PHE A 47 2.65 -0.88 -1.22
CA PHE A 47 1.65 -1.41 -2.14
C PHE A 47 1.32 -2.88 -1.87
N CYS A 48 2.34 -3.73 -1.75
CA CYS A 48 2.15 -5.15 -1.48
C CYS A 48 1.49 -5.40 -0.12
N ASP A 49 1.87 -4.67 0.93
CA ASP A 49 1.26 -4.83 2.25
C ASP A 49 -0.23 -4.46 2.23
N VAL A 50 -0.59 -3.32 1.63
CA VAL A 50 -1.99 -2.87 1.48
C VAL A 50 -2.82 -3.87 0.66
N VAL A 51 -2.29 -4.33 -0.49
CA VAL A 51 -2.96 -5.32 -1.34
C VAL A 51 -3.23 -6.61 -0.58
N LEU A 52 -2.23 -7.15 0.11
CA LEU A 52 -2.36 -8.41 0.84
C LEU A 52 -3.20 -8.26 2.11
N HIS A 53 -3.18 -7.10 2.75
CA HIS A 53 -4.07 -6.79 3.87
C HIS A 53 -5.54 -6.84 3.45
N LEU A 54 -5.87 -6.28 2.29
CA LEU A 54 -7.25 -6.24 1.77
C LEU A 54 -7.70 -7.55 1.12
N HIS A 55 -6.78 -8.43 0.73
CA HIS A 55 -7.12 -9.63 -0.02
C HIS A 55 -7.66 -10.74 0.90
N ARG A 56 -8.83 -11.29 0.60
CA ARG A 56 -9.60 -12.22 1.46
C ARG A 56 -8.84 -13.50 1.83
N SER A 57 -7.96 -13.97 0.96
CA SER A 57 -7.12 -15.16 1.18
C SER A 57 -5.89 -14.95 2.07
N PHE A 58 -5.46 -13.71 2.34
CA PHE A 58 -4.21 -13.42 3.06
C PHE A 58 -4.47 -12.97 4.50
N LYS A 59 -5.28 -13.76 5.21
CA LYS A 59 -5.64 -13.49 6.62
C LYS A 59 -4.43 -13.75 7.54
N GLY A 60 -3.90 -12.68 8.14
CA GLY A 60 -2.86 -12.73 9.17
C GLY A 60 -1.54 -12.09 8.75
N ARG A 61 -0.83 -11.48 9.72
CA ARG A 61 0.42 -10.72 9.49
C ARG A 61 1.57 -11.57 8.94
N GLN A 62 1.54 -12.89 9.12
CA GLN A 62 2.53 -13.82 8.56
C GLN A 62 2.46 -13.97 7.04
N LEU A 63 1.31 -13.63 6.43
CA LEU A 63 1.10 -13.68 4.99
C LEU A 63 1.35 -12.33 4.31
N ARG A 64 1.78 -11.33 5.09
CA ARG A 64 2.09 -9.98 4.63
C ARG A 64 3.60 -9.72 4.69
N PRO A 65 4.11 -8.75 3.90
CA PRO A 65 5.48 -8.31 4.01
C PRO A 65 5.84 -7.92 5.45
N ARG A 66 7.12 -8.10 5.81
CA ARG A 66 7.67 -7.71 7.11
C ARG A 66 8.91 -6.86 6.88
N CYS A 67 9.08 -5.85 7.72
CA CYS A 67 10.25 -4.99 7.73
C CYS A 67 10.67 -4.67 9.17
N GLN A 68 11.93 -4.27 9.33
CA GLN A 68 12.47 -3.81 10.62
C GLN A 68 13.28 -2.53 10.37
N PRO A 69 13.00 -1.42 11.09
CA PRO A 69 11.90 -1.23 12.05
C PRO A 69 10.49 -1.37 11.41
N PRO A 70 9.42 -1.62 12.17
CA PRO A 70 8.08 -1.67 11.60
C PRO A 70 7.65 -0.29 11.06
N LEU A 71 7.02 -0.27 9.88
CA LEU A 71 6.32 0.91 9.38
C LEU A 71 4.99 1.11 10.16
N PRO A 72 4.49 2.35 10.28
CA PRO A 72 3.27 2.64 11.03
C PRO A 72 2.03 2.08 10.31
N ASP A 73 1.19 1.35 11.04
CA ASP A 73 -0.03 0.77 10.47
C ASP A 73 -1.08 1.87 10.18
N ALA A 74 -1.61 2.54 11.21
CA ALA A 74 -2.72 3.50 11.05
C ALA A 74 -2.42 4.71 10.13
N ASP A 75 -1.21 5.28 10.23
CA ASP A 75 -0.84 6.50 9.49
C ASP A 75 -0.41 6.22 8.04
N LEU A 76 -0.10 4.96 7.70
CA LEU A 76 0.44 4.58 6.39
C LEU A 76 -0.21 3.31 5.83
N LEU A 77 0.03 2.13 6.42
CA LEU A 77 -0.34 0.84 5.81
C LEU A 77 -1.86 0.56 5.81
N GLU A 78 -2.59 1.13 6.76
CA GLU A 78 -4.04 1.01 6.90
C GLU A 78 -4.77 2.30 6.51
N HIS A 79 -4.06 3.22 5.84
CA HIS A 79 -4.63 4.50 5.48
C HIS A 79 -5.74 4.33 4.40
N PRO A 80 -6.96 4.87 4.62
CA PRO A 80 -8.10 4.63 3.73
C PRO A 80 -7.88 5.04 2.27
N SER A 81 -7.09 6.09 2.02
CA SER A 81 -6.81 6.52 0.65
C SER A 81 -6.02 5.49 -0.16
N LEU A 82 -5.08 4.77 0.47
CA LEU A 82 -4.33 3.70 -0.20
C LEU A 82 -5.23 2.49 -0.44
N GLN A 83 -6.09 2.17 0.51
CA GLN A 83 -7.05 1.08 0.38
C GLN A 83 -8.02 1.32 -0.76
N HIS A 84 -8.63 2.50 -0.83
CA HIS A 84 -9.52 2.88 -1.94
C HIS A 84 -8.84 2.77 -3.30
N LEU A 85 -7.59 3.21 -3.43
CA LEU A 85 -6.84 3.11 -4.69
C LEU A 85 -6.59 1.65 -5.12
N VAL A 86 -6.31 0.76 -4.16
CA VAL A 86 -6.19 -0.68 -4.44
C VAL A 86 -7.53 -1.30 -4.86
N LEU A 87 -8.62 -0.94 -4.18
CA LEU A 87 -9.95 -1.45 -4.49
C LEU A 87 -10.47 -0.95 -5.85
N ASP A 88 -10.19 0.30 -6.21
CA ASP A 88 -10.50 0.85 -7.54
C ASP A 88 -9.72 0.12 -8.64
N LEU A 89 -8.43 -0.16 -8.40
CA LEU A 89 -7.62 -0.97 -9.32
C LEU A 89 -8.18 -2.38 -9.47
N ALA A 90 -8.55 -3.04 -8.36
CA ALA A 90 -9.14 -4.36 -8.38
C ALA A 90 -10.49 -4.40 -9.11
N ALA A 91 -11.32 -3.37 -8.95
CA ALA A 91 -12.56 -3.21 -9.70
C ALA A 91 -12.30 -3.00 -11.20
N HIS A 92 -11.31 -2.18 -11.57
CA HIS A 92 -10.93 -1.97 -12.97
C HIS A 92 -10.39 -3.24 -13.65
N LEU A 93 -9.73 -4.11 -12.87
CA LEU A 93 -9.23 -5.40 -13.32
C LEU A 93 -10.27 -6.54 -13.22
N GLU A 94 -11.51 -6.24 -12.81
CA GLU A 94 -12.61 -7.21 -12.65
C GLU A 94 -12.30 -8.35 -11.64
N VAL A 95 -11.44 -8.07 -10.65
CA VAL A 95 -11.00 -9.02 -9.60
C VAL A 95 -11.43 -8.60 -8.19
N ARG A 96 -12.38 -7.65 -8.08
CA ARG A 96 -12.85 -7.10 -6.79
C ARG A 96 -13.37 -8.15 -5.80
N SER A 97 -13.90 -9.27 -6.30
CA SER A 97 -14.41 -10.39 -5.51
C SER A 97 -13.37 -11.07 -4.61
N HIS A 98 -12.07 -10.91 -4.94
CA HIS A 98 -10.96 -11.43 -4.14
C HIS A 98 -10.59 -10.54 -2.93
N PHE A 99 -11.13 -9.33 -2.84
CA PHE A 99 -10.82 -8.35 -1.80
C PHE A 99 -12.00 -8.17 -0.83
N ILE A 100 -11.71 -7.81 0.42
CA ILE A 100 -12.72 -7.56 1.45
C ILE A 100 -13.64 -6.39 1.06
N ASP A 101 -14.89 -6.43 1.51
CA ASP A 101 -15.81 -5.31 1.31
C ASP A 101 -15.47 -4.18 2.28
N GLY A 102 -15.72 -2.92 1.91
CA GLY A 102 -15.36 -1.77 2.77
C GLY A 102 -16.04 -1.78 4.14
N ASN A 103 -17.13 -2.54 4.30
CA ASN A 103 -17.84 -2.77 5.56
C ASN A 103 -17.22 -3.89 6.43
N GLU A 104 -16.29 -4.70 5.91
CA GLU A 104 -15.63 -5.78 6.66
C GLU A 104 -14.35 -5.27 7.38
N MET A 105 -14.07 -3.96 7.32
CA MET A 105 -12.86 -3.33 7.85
C MET A 105 -13.04 -2.68 9.24
N ASP A 106 -14.22 -2.81 9.83
CA ASP A 106 -14.58 -2.32 11.18
C ASP A 106 -14.34 -3.36 12.29
#